data_AF-A0A844I607-F1
#
_entry.id   AF-A0A844I607-F1
#
_cell.length_a   1.000
_cell.length_b   1.000
_cell.length_c   1.000
_cell.angle_alpha   90.00
_cell.angle_beta   90.00
_cell.angle_gamma   90.00
#
_symmetry.space_group_name_H-M   'P 1'
#
loop_
_entity.id
_entity.type
_entity.pdbx_description
1 polymer ?
#
loop_
_entity_poly.entity_id
_entity_poly.type
_entity_poly.pdbx_seq_one_letter_code
_entity_poly.pdbx_strand_id
1 'polypeptide(L)' 'MTELKRVLFTQDIRFRVLAETWQIEGKQFSGLIFGHQLGGTIGQFVKDLEFIAQASEIDEWMNVVEYVPFK' A
#
# COMPACT_ATOMS: atom_id res chain seq x y z
N MET A 1 5.25 12.69 6.49
CA MET A 1 3.81 12.37 6.55
C MET A 1 3.15 12.91 5.30
N THR A 2 2.28 12.12 4.65
CA THR A 2 1.47 12.66 3.55
C THR A 2 0.56 13.77 4.10
N GLU A 3 0.41 14.85 3.36
CA GLU A 3 -0.45 15.99 3.77
C GLU A 3 -1.91 15.56 3.93
N LEU A 4 -2.30 14.52 3.20
CA LEU A 4 -3.56 13.82 3.31
C LEU A 4 -3.29 12.47 3.98
N LYS A 5 -3.75 12.25 5.21
CA LYS A 5 -3.62 10.98 5.96
C LYS A 5 -4.20 9.79 5.18
N ARG A 6 -3.42 9.26 4.24
CA ARG A 6 -3.83 8.27 3.24
C ARG A 6 -2.68 7.29 3.02
N VAL A 7 -3.06 6.06 2.75
CA VAL A 7 -2.17 4.98 2.31
C VAL A 7 -1.84 5.17 0.83
N LEU A 8 -0.59 4.92 0.44
CA LEU A 8 -0.18 4.99 -0.96
C LEU A 8 -0.43 3.65 -1.65
N PHE A 9 -1.07 3.65 -2.82
CA PHE A 9 -1.10 2.49 -3.71
C PHE A 9 -0.13 2.68 -4.89
N THR A 10 0.60 1.63 -5.25
CA THR A 10 1.49 1.65 -6.43
C THR A 10 1.72 0.26 -7.02
N GLN A 11 2.09 0.23 -8.30
CA GLN A 11 2.62 -0.96 -8.99
C GLN A 11 4.11 -0.79 -9.36
N ASP A 12 4.75 0.30 -8.94
CA ASP A 12 6.18 0.53 -9.16
C ASP A 12 7.01 -0.20 -8.10
N ILE A 13 7.79 -1.19 -8.55
CA ILE A 13 8.66 -2.00 -7.69
C ILE A 13 9.66 -1.13 -6.91
N ARG A 14 10.12 0.00 -7.47
CA ARG A 14 11.07 0.89 -6.80
C ARG A 14 10.44 1.60 -5.60
N PHE A 15 9.16 1.93 -5.69
CA PHE A 15 8.43 2.49 -4.54
C PHE A 15 8.25 1.46 -3.43
N ARG A 16 7.97 0.20 -3.77
CA ARG A 16 7.91 -0.90 -2.80
C ARG A 16 9.24 -1.06 -2.06
N VAL A 17 10.35 -1.16 -2.80
CA VAL A 17 11.70 -1.27 -2.21
C VAL A 17 12.03 -0.08 -1.30
N LEU A 18 11.64 1.13 -1.70
CA LEU A 18 11.82 2.33 -0.87
C LEU A 18 11.04 2.23 0.45
N ALA A 19 9.76 1.85 0.40
CA ALA A 19 8.92 1.73 1.58
C ALA A 19 9.38 0.59 2.53
N GLU A 20 9.79 -0.56 1.98
CA GLU A 20 10.38 -1.65 2.76
C GLU A 20 11.68 -1.21 3.44
N THR A 21 12.53 -0.46 2.74
CA THR A 21 13.74 0.14 3.34
C THR A 21 13.37 1.06 4.51
N TRP A 22 12.37 1.92 4.33
CA TRP A 22 11.92 2.81 5.40
C TRP A 22 11.32 2.07 6.59
N GLN A 23 10.58 0.98 6.34
CA GLN A 23 10.05 0.11 7.38
C GLN A 23 11.17 -0.51 8.22
N ILE A 24 12.22 -1.02 7.57
CA ILE A 24 13.41 -1.58 8.24
C ILE A 24 14.18 -0.51 9.02
N GLU A 25 14.32 0.69 8.46
CA GLU A 25 15.01 1.82 9.09
C GLU A 25 14.19 2.51 10.20
N GLY A 26 12.94 2.10 10.43
CA GLY A 26 12.03 2.74 11.38
C GLY A 26 11.61 4.17 11.00
N LYS A 27 11.75 4.54 9.72
CA LYS A 27 11.30 5.83 9.20
C LYS A 27 9.79 5.86 9.08
N GLN A 28 9.18 6.95 9.54
CA GLN A 28 7.72 7.08 9.50
C GLN A 28 7.17 7.36 8.11
N PHE A 29 6.18 6.57 7.68
CA PHE A 29 5.38 6.78 6.47
C PHE A 29 3.95 6.25 6.65
N SER A 30 3.04 6.72 5.79
CA SER A 30 1.59 6.51 5.92
C SER A 30 1.10 5.13 5.43
N GLY A 31 2.02 4.20 5.18
CA GLY A 31 1.72 2.88 4.63
C GLY A 31 1.77 2.83 3.09
N LEU A 32 2.00 1.62 2.57
CA LEU A 32 2.05 1.35 1.13
C LEU A 32 1.35 0.02 0.81
N ILE A 33 0.42 0.05 -0.14
CA ILE A 33 -0.17 -1.13 -0.75
C ILE A 33 0.44 -1.30 -2.14
N PHE A 34 1.04 -2.46 -2.37
CA PHE A 34 1.67 -2.82 -3.63
C PHE A 34 0.78 -3.75 -4.46
N GLY A 35 0.45 -3.33 -5.68
CA GLY A 35 -0.17 -4.20 -6.69
C GLY A 35 0.88 -4.76 -7.63
N HIS A 36 0.93 -6.09 -7.80
CA HIS A 36 1.81 -6.69 -8.81
C HIS A 36 1.35 -6.29 -10.22
N GLN A 37 2.27 -5.93 -11.13
CA GLN A 37 1.92 -5.41 -12.46
C GLN A 37 1.13 -6.39 -13.33
N LEU A 38 1.32 -7.69 -13.10
CA LEU A 38 0.57 -8.75 -13.78
C LEU A 38 -0.72 -9.14 -13.02
N GLY A 39 -1.04 -8.45 -11.92
CA GLY A 39 -1.90 -8.93 -10.83
C GLY A 39 -3.38 -8.68 -10.95
N GLY A 40 -3.81 -7.99 -11.99
CA GLY A 40 -5.22 -7.78 -12.21
C GLY A 40 -5.49 -6.62 -13.14
N THR A 41 -6.78 -6.44 -13.44
CA THR A 41 -7.24 -5.23 -14.11
C THR A 41 -7.31 -4.09 -13.09
N ILE A 42 -7.35 -2.86 -13.58
CA ILE A 42 -7.59 -1.68 -12.73
C ILE A 42 -8.88 -1.86 -11.91
N GLY A 43 -9.94 -2.44 -12.48
CA GLY A 43 -11.20 -2.67 -11.78
C GLY A 43 -11.06 -3.65 -10.61
N GLN A 44 -10.21 -4.68 -10.74
CA GLN A 44 -9.93 -5.59 -9.64
C GLN A 44 -9.20 -4.87 -8.50
N PHE A 45 -8.16 -4.07 -8.82
CA PHE A 45 -7.47 -3.27 -7.82
C PHE A 45 -8.40 -2.28 -7.11
N VAL A 46 -9.30 -1.62 -7.84
CA VAL A 46 -10.28 -0.70 -7.24
C VAL A 46 -11.15 -1.44 -6.23
N LYS A 47 -11.64 -2.64 -6.57
CA LYS A 47 -12.48 -3.45 -5.69
C LYS A 47 -11.74 -3.91 -4.43
N ASP A 48 -10.50 -4.35 -4.59
CA ASP A 48 -9.69 -4.81 -3.45
C ASP A 48 -9.29 -3.65 -2.54
N LEU A 49 -8.92 -2.50 -3.11
CA LEU A 49 -8.60 -1.29 -2.34
C LEU A 49 -9.82 -0.70 -1.64
N GLU A 50 -11.00 -0.76 -2.26
CA GLU A 50 -12.26 -0.37 -1.62
C GLU A 50 -12.55 -1.26 -0.40
N PHE A 51 -12.40 -2.57 -0.54
CA PHE A 51 -12.59 -3.50 0.57
C PHE A 51 -11.60 -3.24 1.71
N ILE A 52 -10.31 -3.05 1.39
CA ILE A 52 -9.28 -2.70 2.38
C ILE A 52 -9.64 -1.41 3.11
N ALA A 53 -10.04 -0.36 2.38
CA ALA A 53 -10.40 0.94 2.97
C ALA A 53 -11.64 0.89 3.86
N GLN A 54 -12.57 -0.04 3.61
CA GLN A 54 -13.75 -0.25 4.47
C GLN A 54 -13.46 -1.12 5.69
N ALA A 55 -12.45 -1.98 5.61
CA ALA A 55 -12.13 -2.99 6.63
C ALA A 55 -10.99 -2.59 7.59
N SER A 56 -10.38 -1.42 7.40
CA SER A 56 -9.22 -0.98 8.20
C SER A 56 -9.28 0.50 8.55
N GLU A 57 -8.60 0.86 9.64
CA GLU A 57 -8.44 2.23 10.11
C GLU A 57 -7.07 2.78 9.72
N ILE A 58 -6.98 4.09 9.52
CA ILE A 58 -5.74 4.72 9.01
C ILE A 58 -4.52 4.51 9.92
N ASP A 59 -4.73 4.39 11.23
CA ASP A 59 -3.65 4.19 12.20
C ASP A 59 -3.03 2.78 12.10
N GLU A 60 -3.77 1.80 11.57
CA GLU A 60 -3.28 0.44 11.32
C GLU A 60 -2.25 0.40 10.18
N TRP A 61 -2.24 1.42 9.32
CA TRP A 61 -1.37 1.49 8.13
C TRP A 61 -0.03 2.18 8.38
N MET A 62 0.18 2.74 9.56
CA MET A 62 1.42 3.44 9.87
C MET A 62 2.62 2.49 9.76
N ASN A 63 3.54 2.81 8.84
CA ASN A 63 4.75 2.04 8.53
C ASN A 63 4.51 0.62 8.01
N VAL A 64 3.33 0.36 7.45
CA VAL A 64 2.96 -0.95 6.91
C VAL A 64 3.21 -1.02 5.41
N VAL A 65 3.75 -2.14 4.93
CA VAL A 65 3.81 -2.48 3.51
C VAL A 65 3.03 -3.76 3.30
N GLU A 66 1.97 -3.68 2.49
CA GLU A 66 1.13 -4.83 2.16
C GLU A 66 1.03 -5.05 0.65
N TYR A 67 0.62 -6.25 0.29
CA TYR A 67 0.49 -6.69 -1.09
C TYR A 67 -0.98 -6.96 -1.40
N VAL A 68 -1.47 -6.46 -2.53
CA VAL A 68 -2.76 -6.92 -3.04
C VAL A 68 -2.64 -8.41 -3.38
N PRO A 69 -3.60 -9.27 -2.97
CA PRO A 69 -3.55 -10.69 -3.28
C PRO A 69 -3.35 -10.93 -4.78
N PHE A 70 -2.37 -11.76 -5.12
CA PHE A 70 -2.08 -12.18 -6.48
C PHE A 70 -2.45 -13.66 -6.63
N LYS A 71 -3.21 -14.01 -7.67
CA LYS A 71 -3.52 -15.41 -8.05
C LYS A 71 -2.81 -15.79 -9.34
#